data_AF-A0AAV5CBR8-F1
#
_entry.id   AF-A0AAV5CBR8-F1
#
_cell.length_a   1.000
_cell.length_b   1.000
_cell.length_c   1.000
_cell.angle_alpha   90.00
_cell.angle_beta   90.00
_cell.angle_gamma   90.00
#
_symmetry.space_group_name_H-M   'P 1'
#
loop_
_entity.id
_entity.type
_entity.pdbx_description
1 polymer ?
#
loop_
_entity_poly.entity_id
_entity_poly.type
_entity_poly.pdbx_seq_one_letter_code
_entity_poly.pdbx_strand_id
1 'polypeptide(L)'
;MAEENPDAEAVSARLLELAADDDAVALADLLTAHPSLADDPAPWYSPSRGAEPLTPLMVAALYGSVSCLDALLSPPHLADPNRASPSSLSTALHFAAAGGALSAPAAVSRLLAAGADPTLQDPHPPPPLRPRRPPSQLAPPQEPPPLPPRRPQGVAS
;
A
#
# COMPACT_ATOMS: atom_id res chain seq x y z
N MET A 1 15.12 -30.95 -11.15
CA MET A 1 14.48 -30.72 -9.84
C MET A 1 15.23 -29.56 -9.23
N ALA A 2 14.60 -28.39 -9.13
CA ALA A 2 15.24 -27.21 -8.56
C ALA A 2 15.53 -27.53 -7.08
N GLU A 3 16.78 -27.39 -6.65
CA GLU A 3 17.09 -27.28 -5.23
C GLU A 3 16.50 -25.96 -4.75
N GLU A 4 15.27 -26.00 -4.29
CA GLU A 4 14.72 -24.91 -3.48
C GLU A 4 15.46 -24.97 -2.14
N ASN A 5 16.31 -23.98 -1.89
CA ASN A 5 17.04 -23.88 -0.63
C ASN A 5 16.06 -23.38 0.45
N PRO A 6 15.56 -24.25 1.35
CA PRO A 6 14.47 -23.90 2.26
C PRO A 6 14.82 -22.74 3.19
N ASP A 7 16.11 -22.53 3.46
CA ASP A 7 16.58 -21.38 4.25
C ASP A 7 16.38 -20.05 3.52
N ALA A 8 16.43 -20.03 2.18
CA ALA A 8 16.28 -18.79 1.41
C ALA A 8 14.81 -18.33 1.38
N GLU A 9 13.87 -19.27 1.24
CA GLU A 9 12.43 -18.98 1.31
C GLU A 9 12.04 -18.52 2.73
N ALA A 10 12.58 -19.16 3.76
CA ALA A 10 12.34 -18.74 5.15
C ALA A 10 12.89 -17.33 5.43
N VAL A 11 14.07 -17.00 4.89
CA VAL A 11 14.66 -15.66 5.02
C VAL A 11 13.85 -14.63 4.23
N SER A 12 13.40 -14.94 3.02
CA SER A 12 12.60 -14.01 2.23
C SER A 12 11.22 -13.78 2.83
N ALA A 13 10.56 -14.82 3.34
CA ALA A 13 9.34 -14.68 4.14
C ALA A 13 9.59 -13.78 5.37
N ARG A 14 10.70 -13.99 6.08
CA ARG A 14 11.06 -13.18 7.24
C ARG A 14 11.32 -11.71 6.88
N LEU A 15 11.97 -11.44 5.74
CA LEU A 15 12.17 -10.08 5.24
C LEU A 15 10.84 -9.37 4.97
N LEU A 16 9.86 -10.07 4.40
CA LEU A 16 8.53 -9.52 4.17
C LEU A 16 7.79 -9.24 5.49
N GLU A 17 7.91 -10.13 6.48
CA GLU A 17 7.34 -9.91 7.82
C GLU A 17 7.93 -8.64 8.48
N LEU A 18 9.25 -8.48 8.46
CA LEU A 18 9.92 -7.30 9.03
C LEU A 18 9.57 -6.01 8.28
N ALA A 19 9.42 -6.10 6.95
CA ALA A 19 8.92 -5.00 6.14
C ALA A 19 7.50 -4.59 6.54
N ALA A 20 6.62 -5.54 6.88
CA ALA A 20 5.27 -5.25 7.36
C ALA A 20 5.24 -4.67 8.79
N ASP A 21 6.20 -5.06 9.65
CA ASP A 21 6.30 -4.60 11.05
C ASP A 21 7.05 -3.25 11.22
N ASP A 22 7.62 -2.70 10.13
CA ASP A 22 8.51 -1.52 10.12
C ASP A 22 9.85 -1.74 10.87
N ASP A 23 10.30 -2.98 11.02
CA ASP A 23 11.55 -3.32 11.72
C ASP A 23 12.77 -3.23 10.79
N ALA A 24 13.15 -1.99 10.47
CA ALA A 24 14.23 -1.69 9.53
C ALA A 24 15.60 -2.22 9.97
N VAL A 25 15.83 -2.35 11.28
CA VAL A 25 17.11 -2.81 11.83
C VAL A 25 17.30 -4.29 11.55
N ALA A 26 16.32 -5.12 11.91
CA ALA A 26 16.38 -6.55 11.64
C ALA A 26 16.34 -6.84 10.13
N LEU A 27 15.60 -6.04 9.36
CA LEU A 27 15.56 -6.14 7.91
C LEU A 27 16.94 -5.89 7.28
N ALA A 28 17.62 -4.82 7.69
CA ALA A 28 18.95 -4.48 7.18
C ALA A 28 20.01 -5.54 7.56
N ASP A 29 19.91 -6.13 8.76
CA ASP A 29 20.80 -7.22 9.20
C ASP A 29 20.66 -8.47 8.30
N LEU A 30 19.42 -8.91 8.06
CA LEU A 30 19.15 -10.04 7.16
C LEU A 30 19.59 -9.76 5.72
N LEU A 31 19.37 -8.55 5.20
CA LEU A 31 19.83 -8.19 3.87
C LEU A 31 21.35 -8.03 3.78
N THR A 32 22.04 -7.76 4.89
CA THR A 32 23.51 -7.76 4.94
C THR A 32 24.03 -9.18 4.80
N ALA A 33 23.36 -10.16 5.42
CA ALA A 33 23.67 -11.57 5.25
C ALA A 33 23.25 -12.12 3.86
N HIS A 34 22.13 -11.63 3.30
CA HIS A 34 21.52 -12.12 2.07
C HIS A 34 21.11 -10.98 1.11
N PRO A 35 22.07 -10.25 0.50
CA PRO A 35 21.76 -9.08 -0.32
C PRO A 35 21.01 -9.43 -1.62
N SER A 36 21.14 -10.66 -2.11
CA SER A 36 20.44 -11.13 -3.31
C SER A 36 18.91 -11.21 -3.14
N LEU A 37 18.42 -11.24 -1.90
CA LEU A 37 16.98 -11.36 -1.59
C LEU A 37 16.28 -10.00 -1.49
N ALA A 38 16.99 -8.87 -1.60
CA ALA A 38 16.39 -7.54 -1.51
C ALA A 38 15.36 -7.27 -2.63
N ASP A 39 15.63 -7.75 -3.84
CA ASP A 39 14.78 -7.61 -5.03
C ASP A 39 14.09 -8.92 -5.43
N ASP A 40 14.27 -9.98 -4.65
CA ASP A 40 13.68 -11.28 -4.92
C ASP A 40 12.22 -11.29 -4.46
N PRO A 41 11.24 -11.54 -5.35
CA PRO A 41 9.85 -11.54 -4.98
C PRO A 41 9.49 -12.85 -4.29
N ALA A 42 9.04 -12.76 -3.05
CA ALA A 42 8.67 -13.90 -2.21
C ALA A 42 7.17 -13.95 -1.94
N PRO A 43 6.58 -15.14 -1.73
CA PRO A 43 5.15 -15.29 -1.54
C PRO A 43 4.68 -14.55 -0.27
N TRP A 44 3.87 -13.50 -0.47
CA TRP A 44 3.23 -12.78 0.62
C TRP A 44 1.72 -13.03 0.61
N TYR A 45 1.18 -13.42 1.75
CA TYR A 45 -0.26 -13.57 1.91
C TYR A 45 -0.87 -12.27 2.42
N SER A 46 -1.66 -11.61 1.59
CA SER A 46 -2.48 -10.47 2.02
C SER A 46 -3.96 -10.82 1.98
N PRO A 47 -4.77 -10.40 2.96
CA PRO A 47 -6.21 -10.66 2.95
C PRO A 47 -6.93 -9.96 1.79
N SER A 48 -6.34 -8.87 1.26
CA SER A 48 -6.93 -8.06 0.18
C SER A 48 -6.63 -8.59 -1.22
N ARG A 49 -5.49 -9.27 -1.44
CA ARG A 49 -5.06 -9.74 -2.78
C ARG A 49 -4.73 -11.24 -2.85
N GLY A 50 -4.72 -11.96 -1.73
CA GLY A 50 -4.38 -13.38 -1.66
C GLY A 50 -2.88 -13.62 -1.53
N ALA A 51 -2.44 -14.83 -1.88
CA ALA A 51 -1.02 -15.17 -1.96
C ALA A 51 -0.46 -14.68 -3.30
N GLU A 52 0.36 -13.64 -3.27
CA GLU A 52 1.08 -13.15 -4.44
C GLU A 52 2.56 -12.91 -4.12
N PRO A 53 3.47 -13.14 -5.08
CA PRO A 53 4.89 -12.89 -4.89
C PRO A 53 5.18 -11.38 -4.88
N LEU A 54 5.67 -10.88 -3.75
CA LEU A 54 6.00 -9.47 -3.53
C LEU A 54 7.45 -9.30 -3.11
N THR A 55 8.06 -8.18 -3.47
CA THR A 55 9.36 -7.79 -2.93
C THR A 55 9.18 -7.16 -1.54
N PRO A 56 10.21 -7.18 -0.68
CA PRO A 56 10.17 -6.49 0.62
C PRO A 56 9.86 -5.00 0.47
N LEU A 57 10.28 -4.37 -0.63
CA LEU A 57 9.93 -2.99 -0.96
C LEU A 57 8.42 -2.79 -1.21
N MET A 58 7.77 -3.72 -1.92
CA MET A 58 6.31 -3.67 -2.15
C MET A 58 5.53 -3.85 -0.84
N VAL A 59 5.97 -4.75 0.03
CA VAL A 59 5.33 -4.97 1.34
C VAL A 59 5.52 -3.75 2.24
N ALA A 60 6.73 -3.21 2.34
CA ALA A 60 6.98 -1.98 3.10
C ALA A 60 6.11 -0.81 2.57
N ALA A 61 5.94 -0.70 1.25
CA ALA A 61 5.04 0.28 0.66
C ALA A 61 3.58 0.05 1.02
N LEU A 62 3.10 -1.21 0.98
CA LEU A 62 1.72 -1.59 1.30
C LEU A 62 1.35 -1.23 2.76
N TYR A 63 2.25 -1.48 3.71
CA TYR A 63 2.00 -1.18 5.13
C TYR A 63 2.37 0.26 5.50
N GLY A 64 3.07 0.98 4.62
CA GLY A 64 3.53 2.35 4.88
C GLY A 64 4.72 2.39 5.84
N SER A 65 5.55 1.35 5.83
CA SER A 65 6.74 1.18 6.65
C SER A 65 7.89 2.03 6.11
N VAL A 66 7.88 3.31 6.48
CA VAL A 66 8.82 4.32 5.95
C VAL A 66 10.26 3.98 6.33
N SER A 67 10.49 3.42 7.52
CA SER A 67 11.83 3.07 8.00
C SER A 67 12.45 1.96 7.14
N CYS A 68 11.65 0.93 6.83
CA CYS A 68 12.06 -0.16 5.95
C CYS A 68 12.25 0.30 4.50
N LEU A 69 11.40 1.20 4.00
CA LEU A 69 11.58 1.80 2.67
C LEU A 69 12.92 2.53 2.56
N ASP A 70 13.27 3.35 3.55
CA ASP A 70 14.54 4.05 3.56
C ASP A 70 15.75 3.09 3.61
N ALA A 71 15.65 2.01 4.39
CA ALA A 71 16.71 1.01 4.47
C ALA A 71 16.91 0.28 3.14
N LEU A 72 15.83 -0.08 2.45
CA LEU A 72 15.87 -0.79 1.16
C LEU A 72 16.34 0.10 -0.01
N LEU A 73 15.96 1.38 0.01
CA LEU A 73 16.29 2.35 -1.04
C LEU A 73 17.68 2.99 -0.83
N SER A 74 18.25 2.87 0.37
CA SER A 74 19.60 3.36 0.68
C SER A 74 20.66 2.33 0.30
N PRO A 75 21.90 2.78 -0.01
CA PRO A 75 23.02 1.87 -0.15
C PRO A 75 23.27 1.11 1.17
N PRO A 76 23.63 -0.19 1.12
CA PRO A 76 24.14 -0.92 -0.06
C PRO A 76 23.09 -1.66 -0.91
N HIS A 77 21.81 -1.67 -0.52
CA HIS A 77 20.81 -2.56 -1.12
C HIS A 77 20.20 -2.01 -2.41
N LEU A 78 19.91 -0.71 -2.48
CA LEU A 78 19.44 -0.01 -3.70
C LEU A 78 18.34 -0.77 -4.47
N ALA A 79 17.31 -1.24 -3.76
CA ALA A 79 16.22 -2.00 -4.36
C ALA A 79 15.50 -1.18 -5.46
N ASP A 80 15.08 -1.83 -6.54
CA ASP A 80 14.46 -1.17 -7.69
C ASP A 80 13.00 -0.78 -7.39
N PRO A 81 12.65 0.51 -7.25
CA PRO A 81 11.27 0.94 -6.96
C PRO A 81 10.30 0.74 -8.13
N ASN A 82 10.84 0.58 -9.34
CA ASN A 82 10.10 0.32 -10.57
C ASN A 82 9.87 -1.17 -10.83
N ARG A 83 10.40 -2.05 -9.97
CA ARG A 83 10.13 -3.48 -10.05
C ARG A 83 8.62 -3.72 -9.92
N ALA A 84 8.07 -4.47 -10.86
CA ALA A 84 6.66 -4.86 -10.86
C ALA A 84 6.51 -6.27 -10.28
N SER A 85 5.40 -6.54 -9.61
CA SER A 85 5.07 -7.88 -9.12
C SER A 85 4.98 -8.85 -10.31
N PRO A 86 5.57 -10.05 -10.23
CA PRO A 86 5.47 -11.05 -11.30
C PRO A 86 4.04 -11.45 -11.62
N SER A 87 3.13 -11.35 -10.65
CA SER A 87 1.74 -11.81 -10.79
C SER A 87 0.78 -10.72 -11.21
N SER A 88 0.86 -9.54 -10.60
CA SER A 88 -0.11 -8.45 -10.87
C SER A 88 0.46 -7.33 -11.72
N LEU A 89 1.76 -7.33 -12.00
CA LEU A 89 2.49 -6.23 -12.65
C LEU A 89 2.35 -4.87 -11.92
N SER A 90 1.88 -4.89 -10.67
CA SER A 90 1.79 -3.70 -9.82
C SER A 90 3.16 -3.35 -9.25
N THR A 91 3.50 -2.06 -9.25
CA THR A 91 4.75 -1.53 -8.65
C THR A 91 4.55 -1.15 -7.18
N ALA A 92 5.65 -0.91 -6.45
CA ALA A 92 5.61 -0.47 -5.05
C ALA A 92 4.69 0.75 -4.83
N LEU A 93 4.61 1.67 -5.80
CA LEU A 93 3.76 2.87 -5.73
C LEU A 93 2.26 2.52 -5.76
N HIS A 94 1.87 1.48 -6.52
CA HIS A 94 0.50 0.96 -6.53
C HIS A 94 0.14 0.31 -5.18
N PHE A 95 1.08 -0.42 -4.57
CA PHE A 95 0.88 -1.00 -3.25
C PHE A 95 0.76 0.08 -2.15
N ALA A 96 1.56 1.15 -2.20
CA ALA A 96 1.42 2.29 -1.29
C ALA A 96 0.05 2.95 -1.40
N ALA A 97 -0.49 3.09 -2.62
CA ALA A 97 -1.83 3.64 -2.84
C ALA A 97 -2.94 2.68 -2.38
N ALA A 98 -2.78 1.37 -2.57
CA ALA A 98 -3.74 0.35 -2.20
C ALA A 98 -3.81 0.09 -0.68
N GLY A 99 -2.67 0.20 0.01
CA GLY A 99 -2.56 -0.08 1.44
C GLY A 99 -3.31 0.91 2.33
N GLY A 100 -3.51 2.15 1.87
CA GLY A 100 -4.28 3.15 2.60
C GLY A 100 -3.72 3.53 3.98
N ALA A 101 -2.45 3.21 4.25
CA ALA A 101 -1.78 3.57 5.50
C ALA A 101 -1.78 5.09 5.70
N LEU A 102 -1.83 5.55 6.96
CA LEU A 102 -1.66 6.98 7.28
C LEU A 102 -0.30 7.52 6.79
N SER A 103 0.69 6.63 6.72
CA SER A 103 2.04 6.88 6.23
C SER A 103 2.18 6.72 4.70
N ALA A 104 1.12 6.36 3.97
CA ALA A 104 1.13 6.26 2.51
C ALA A 104 1.71 7.49 1.79
N PRO A 105 1.37 8.76 2.13
CA PRO A 105 2.00 9.91 1.47
C PRO A 105 3.51 10.00 1.73
N ALA A 106 3.98 9.59 2.91
CA ALA A 106 5.41 9.53 3.21
C ALA A 106 6.10 8.42 2.41
N ALA A 107 5.50 7.23 2.33
CA ALA A 107 5.98 6.11 1.52
C ALA A 107 6.09 6.48 0.03
N VAL A 108 5.05 7.11 -0.53
CA VAL A 108 5.06 7.60 -1.92
C VAL A 108 6.17 8.63 -2.12
N SER A 109 6.35 9.56 -1.18
CA SER A 109 7.42 10.55 -1.26
C SER A 109 8.81 9.91 -1.26
N ARG A 110 9.04 8.83 -0.49
CA ARG A 110 10.32 8.10 -0.49
C ARG A 110 10.55 7.35 -1.79
N LEU A 111 9.52 6.65 -2.29
CA LEU A 111 9.59 5.92 -3.56
C LEU A 111 9.89 6.89 -4.73
N LEU A 112 9.22 8.04 -4.78
CA LEU A 112 9.49 9.06 -5.80
C LEU A 112 10.90 9.65 -5.67
N ALA A 113 11.38 9.89 -4.45
CA ALA A 113 12.75 10.35 -4.20
C ALA A 113 13.80 9.33 -4.67
N ALA A 114 13.48 8.03 -4.61
CA ALA A 114 14.31 6.95 -5.13
C ALA A 114 14.17 6.71 -6.65
N GLY A 115 13.35 7.50 -7.35
CA GLY A 115 13.19 7.38 -8.81
C GLY A 115 12.07 6.45 -9.27
N ALA A 116 11.07 6.17 -8.41
CA ALA A 116 9.85 5.49 -8.85
C ALA A 116 9.15 6.28 -9.96
N ASP A 117 8.84 5.63 -11.07
CA ASP A 117 8.10 6.19 -12.19
C ASP A 117 6.59 6.09 -11.93
N PRO A 118 5.88 7.22 -11.69
CA PRO A 118 4.44 7.22 -11.49
C PRO A 118 3.65 7.00 -12.78
N THR A 119 4.34 6.95 -13.92
CA THR A 119 3.76 6.74 -15.26
C THR A 119 3.62 5.26 -15.60
N LEU A 120 4.28 4.38 -14.84
CA LEU A 120 4.11 2.93 -14.98
C LEU A 120 2.66 2.60 -14.63
N GLN A 121 1.90 2.17 -15.64
CA GLN A 121 0.48 1.94 -15.53
C GLN A 121 0.25 0.50 -15.06
N ASP A 122 -0.34 0.33 -13.88
CA ASP A 122 -0.86 -0.96 -13.43
C ASP A 122 -1.91 -1.46 -14.43
N PRO A 123 -1.82 -2.72 -14.90
CA PRO A 123 -2.80 -3.28 -15.81
C PRO A 123 -4.18 -3.43 -15.16
N HIS A 124 -4.26 -3.36 -13.82
CA HIS A 124 -5.51 -3.20 -13.11
C HIS A 124 -5.83 -1.70 -12.98
N PRO A 125 -6.89 -1.20 -13.64
CA PRO A 125 -7.25 0.20 -13.50
C PRO A 125 -7.58 0.48 -12.02
N PRO A 126 -7.08 1.59 -11.43
CA PRO A 126 -7.57 2.01 -10.12
C PRO A 126 -9.10 2.13 -10.21
N PRO A 127 -9.87 1.74 -9.17
CA PRO A 127 -11.31 1.95 -9.16
C PRO A 127 -11.57 3.43 -9.46
N PRO A 128 -12.62 3.74 -10.25
CA PRO A 128 -12.77 5.05 -10.87
C PRO A 128 -12.62 6.16 -9.83
N LEU A 129 -11.67 7.06 -10.08
CA LEU A 129 -11.44 8.26 -9.29
C LEU A 129 -12.78 8.96 -9.06
N ARG A 130 -13.30 8.90 -7.83
CA ARG A 130 -14.46 9.68 -7.44
C ARG A 130 -14.08 11.15 -7.67
N PRO A 131 -14.82 11.92 -8.50
CA PRO A 131 -14.45 13.29 -8.78
C PRO A 131 -14.34 14.04 -7.46
N ARG A 132 -13.19 14.71 -7.25
CA ARG A 132 -13.02 15.66 -6.15
C ARG A 132 -14.14 16.68 -6.29
N ARG A 133 -15.07 16.68 -5.34
CA ARG A 133 -16.12 17.70 -5.27
C ARG A 133 -15.40 19.06 -5.16
N PRO A 134 -15.64 20.01 -6.08
CA PRO A 134 -15.03 21.32 -5.99
C PRO A 134 -15.44 21.97 -4.65
N PRO A 135 -14.56 22.76 -4.02
CA PRO A 135 -14.82 23.39 -2.72
C PRO A 135 -15.97 24.43 -2.72
N SER A 136 -16.72 24.59 -3.81
CA SER A 136 -17.73 25.65 -3.99
C SER A 136 -19.17 25.24 -3.70
N GLN A 137 -19.44 24.09 -3.09
CA GLN A 137 -20.79 23.77 -2.60
C GLN A 137 -20.78 23.36 -1.13
N LEU A 138 -20.40 24.31 -0.28
CA LEU A 138 -20.92 24.41 1.08
C LEU A 138 -22.42 24.71 0.94
N ALA A 139 -23.26 23.68 1.02
CA ALA A 139 -24.70 23.88 1.11
C ALA A 139 -25.00 24.65 2.41
N PRO A 140 -25.91 25.64 2.40
CA PRO A 140 -26.39 26.25 3.64
C PRO A 140 -27.01 25.18 4.56
N PRO A 141 -27.05 25.42 5.88
CA PRO A 141 -27.51 24.43 6.86
C PRO A 141 -28.91 23.91 6.48
N GLN A 142 -29.05 22.59 6.45
CA GLN A 142 -30.30 21.90 6.14
C GLN A 142 -31.40 22.33 7.12
N GLU A 143 -32.48 22.90 6.59
CA GLU A 143 -33.73 23.11 7.34
C GLU A 143 -34.33 21.74 7.69
N PRO A 144 -34.80 21.51 8.94
CA PRO A 144 -35.37 20.22 9.33
C PRO A 144 -36.64 19.89 8.52
N PRO A 145 -36.95 18.60 8.32
CA PRO A 145 -38.06 18.18 7.46
C PRO A 145 -39.42 18.67 8.00
N PRO A 146 -40.40 18.96 7.11
CA PRO A 146 -41.67 19.53 7.51
C PRO A 146 -42.51 18.56 8.35
N LEU A 147 -43.11 19.10 9.41
CA LEU A 147 -44.03 18.39 10.30
C LEU A 147 -45.28 17.91 9.55
N PRO A 148 -45.84 16.74 9.88
CA PRO A 148 -47.06 16.24 9.25
C PRO A 148 -48.26 17.15 9.57
N PRO A 149 -49.28 17.20 8.68
CA PRO A 149 -50.41 18.09 8.84
C PRO A 149 -51.21 17.75 10.10
N ARG A 150 -51.49 18.77 10.92
CA ARG A 150 -52.39 18.68 12.07
C ARG A 150 -53.78 18.29 11.58
N ARG A 151 -54.31 17.18 12.07
CA ARG A 151 -55.72 16.78 11.84
C ARG A 151 -56.62 17.93 12.31
N PRO A 152 -57.67 18.31 11.56
CA PRO A 152 -58.62 19.30 12.02
C PRO A 152 -59.29 18.77 13.29
N GLN A 153 -59.13 19.49 14.40
CA GLN A 153 -60.04 19.34 15.53
C GLN A 153 -61.37 19.92 15.08
N GLY A 154 -62.26 19.04 14.64
CA GLY A 154 -63.68 19.35 14.52
C GLY A 154 -64.18 19.71 15.91
N VAL A 155 -64.65 20.94 16.04
CA VAL A 155 -65.35 21.44 17.22
C VAL A 155 -66.75 20.83 17.28
N ALA A 156 -67.16 20.51 18.51
CA ALA A 156 -68.52 20.53 19.03
C ALA A 156 -69.60 19.64 18.38
N SER A 157 -70.10 18.68 19.17
CA SER A 157 -71.34 18.89 19.94
C SER A 157 -71.37 17.96 21.15
#